data_AF-A0A9E5UTI2-F1
#
_entry.id   AF-A0A9E5UTI2-F1
#
_cell.length_a   1.000
_cell.length_b   1.000
_cell.length_c   1.000
_cell.angle_alpha   90.00
_cell.angle_beta   90.00
_cell.angle_gamma   90.00
#
_symmetry.space_group_name_H-M   'P 1'
#
loop_
_entity.id
_entity.type
_entity.pdbx_description
1 polymer ?
#
loop_
_entity_poly.entity_id
_entity_poly.type
_entity_poly.pdbx_seq_one_letter_code
_entity_poly.pdbx_strand_id
1 'polypeptide(L)' 'MGFITGNLESPITEHADITLLSVAHETRAESIASRIAQITIVDSLYVILSLQDAEKAIRNERRIWDTILPKTI' A
#
# COMPACT_ATOMS: atom_id res chain seq x y z
N MET A 1 -1.52 12.58 -7.98
CA MET A 1 -2.35 11.51 -7.39
C MET A 1 -1.95 10.17 -7.99
N GLY A 2 -1.59 9.18 -7.17
CA GLY A 2 -1.19 7.84 -7.63
C GLY A 2 -2.27 6.79 -7.36
N PHE A 3 -2.38 5.78 -8.22
CA PHE A 3 -3.39 4.72 -8.09
C PHE A 3 -2.77 3.32 -8.17
N ILE A 4 -3.41 2.37 -7.47
CA ILE A 4 -3.13 0.92 -7.60
C ILE A 4 -4.35 0.29 -8.27
N THR A 5 -4.17 -0.38 -9.41
CA THR A 5 -5.28 -1.00 -10.16
C THR A 5 -4.81 -2.30 -10.81
N GLY A 6 -5.72 -3.27 -10.96
CA GLY A 6 -5.49 -4.46 -11.80
C GLY A 6 -5.88 -4.26 -13.26
N ASN A 7 -6.52 -3.13 -13.58
CA ASN A 7 -6.99 -2.79 -14.92
C ASN A 7 -6.41 -1.44 -15.35
N LEU A 8 -5.46 -1.46 -16.29
CA LEU A 8 -4.86 -0.25 -16.86
C LEU A 8 -5.86 0.55 -17.70
N GLU A 9 -6.86 -0.10 -18.31
CA GLU A 9 -7.86 0.54 -19.17
C GLU A 9 -8.98 1.21 -18.37
N SER A 10 -8.88 1.24 -17.04
CA SER A 10 -9.83 1.98 -16.21
C SER A 10 -9.73 3.50 -16.47
N PRO A 11 -10.84 4.23 -16.62
CA PRO A 11 -10.83 5.69 -16.82
C PRO A 11 -10.08 6.45 -15.71
N ILE A 12 -9.95 5.87 -14.52
CA ILE A 12 -9.21 6.48 -13.41
C ILE A 12 -7.70 6.59 -13.70
N THR A 13 -7.17 5.71 -14.54
CA THR A 13 -5.77 5.70 -14.97
C THR A 13 -5.43 6.94 -15.81
N GLU A 14 -6.40 7.50 -16.53
CA GLU A 14 -6.22 8.69 -17.38
C GLU A 14 -5.93 9.97 -16.58
N HIS A 15 -6.29 9.96 -15.29
CA HIS A 15 -6.08 11.09 -14.37
C HIS A 15 -4.97 10.81 -13.35
N ALA A 16 -4.22 9.72 -13.51
CA ALA A 16 -3.15 9.31 -12.63
C ALA A 16 -1.81 9.94 -13.03
N ASP A 17 -1.06 10.51 -12.07
CA ASP A 17 0.34 10.85 -12.33
C ASP A 17 1.22 9.59 -12.39
N ILE A 18 0.87 8.60 -11.57
CA ILE A 18 1.57 7.31 -11.45
C ILE A 18 0.53 6.21 -11.24
N THR A 19 0.64 5.13 -12.01
CA THR A 19 -0.21 3.94 -11.88
C THR A 19 0.62 2.71 -11.57
N LEU A 20 0.28 2.02 -10.49
CA LEU A 20 0.89 0.75 -10.09
C LEU A 20 -0.06 -0.40 -10.44
N LEU A 21 0.40 -1.30 -11.29
CA LEU A 21 -0.42 -2.39 -11.81
C LEU A 21 -0.35 -3.62 -10.89
N SER A 22 -1.49 -4.04 -10.35
CA SER A 22 -1.64 -5.29 -9.59
C SER A 22 -2.12 -6.42 -10.52
N VAL A 23 -1.19 -7.14 -11.14
CA VAL A 23 -1.54 -8.29 -12.00
C VAL A 23 -1.69 -9.55 -11.16
N ALA A 24 -2.85 -10.18 -11.23
CA ALA A 24 -3.11 -11.50 -10.66
C ALA A 24 -3.80 -12.38 -11.70
N HIS A 25 -3.28 -13.60 -11.90
CA HIS A 25 -3.83 -14.53 -12.88
C HIS A 25 -4.91 -15.40 -12.24
N GLU A 26 -6.13 -14.88 -12.16
CA GLU A 26 -7.30 -15.64 -11.70
C GLU A 26 -8.51 -15.36 -12.59
N THR A 27 -9.32 -16.40 -12.83
CA THR A 27 -10.47 -16.34 -13.75
C THR A 27 -11.68 -15.58 -13.18
N ARG A 28 -11.65 -15.19 -11.90
CA ARG A 28 -12.73 -14.48 -11.21
C ARG A 28 -12.32 -13.04 -10.92
N ALA A 29 -13.24 -12.10 -11.12
CA ALA A 29 -13.08 -10.73 -10.67
C ALA A 29 -13.01 -10.67 -9.12
N GLU A 30 -12.22 -9.73 -8.58
CA GLU A 30 -12.04 -9.47 -7.13
C GLU A 30 -11.52 -10.67 -6.31
N SER A 31 -10.64 -11.44 -6.94
CA SER A 31 -10.09 -12.64 -6.35
C SER A 31 -9.07 -12.35 -5.23
N ILE A 32 -8.83 -13.34 -4.38
CA ILE A 32 -7.86 -13.22 -3.26
C ILE A 32 -6.47 -12.88 -3.80
N ALA A 33 -6.04 -13.45 -4.94
CA ALA A 33 -4.74 -13.12 -5.50
C ALA A 33 -4.63 -11.66 -5.95
N SER A 34 -5.73 -11.08 -6.47
CA SER A 34 -5.78 -9.65 -6.81
C SER A 34 -5.55 -8.78 -5.58
N ARG A 35 -6.18 -9.14 -4.45
CA ARG A 35 -6.02 -8.43 -3.18
C ARG A 35 -4.62 -8.61 -2.58
N ILE A 36 -4.04 -9.81 -2.68
CA ILE A 36 -2.65 -10.07 -2.29
C ILE A 36 -1.70 -9.19 -3.11
N ALA A 37 -1.83 -9.17 -4.45
CA ALA A 37 -0.99 -8.36 -5.31
C ALA A 37 -1.05 -6.87 -4.95
N GLN A 38 -2.24 -6.34 -4.67
CA GLN A 38 -2.42 -4.96 -4.22
C GLN A 38 -1.75 -4.70 -2.86
N ILE A 39 -1.94 -5.58 -1.88
CA ILE A 39 -1.31 -5.45 -0.55
C ILE A 39 0.22 -5.54 -0.66
N THR A 40 0.74 -6.45 -1.49
CA THR A 40 2.19 -6.60 -1.72
C THR A 40 2.80 -5.33 -2.31
N ILE A 41 2.10 -4.64 -3.22
CA ILE A 41 2.54 -3.34 -3.74
C ILE A 41 2.62 -2.31 -2.62
N VAL A 42 1.58 -2.21 -1.78
CA VAL A 42 1.56 -1.28 -0.64
C VAL A 42 2.68 -1.58 0.34
N ASP A 43 2.88 -2.85 0.69
CA ASP A 43 3.92 -3.29 1.62
C ASP A 43 5.33 -3.00 1.08
N SER A 44 5.56 -3.25 -0.22
CA SER A 44 6.82 -2.92 -0.88
C SER A 44 7.12 -1.42 -0.83
N LEU A 45 6.12 -0.57 -1.09
CA LEU A 45 6.27 0.88 -0.97
C LEU A 45 6.58 1.30 0.46
N TYR A 46 5.89 0.71 1.45
CA TYR A 46 6.14 0.98 2.85
C TYR A 46 7.58 0.64 3.26
N VAL A 47 8.08 -0.54 2.88
CA VAL A 47 9.46 -0.96 3.16
C VAL A 47 10.46 -0.03 2.48
N ILE A 48 10.26 0.29 1.19
CA ILE A 48 11.15 1.19 0.45
C ILE A 48 11.21 2.57 1.10
N LEU A 49 10.07 3.15 1.48
CA LEU A 49 10.02 4.45 2.15
C LEU A 49 10.67 4.40 3.55
N SER A 50 10.47 3.29 4.27
CA SER A 50 11.07 3.10 5.59
C SER A 50 12.59 2.97 5.52
N LEU A 51 13.12 2.33 4.47
CA LEU A 51 14.56 2.23 4.23
C LEU A 51 15.19 3.56 3.81
N GLN A 52 14.44 4.43 3.12
CA GLN A 52 14.93 5.76 2.74
C GLN A 52 15.09 6.71 3.93
N ASP A 53 14.26 6.56 4.98
CA ASP A 53 14.32 7.38 6.19
C ASP A 53 13.97 6.55 7.43
N ALA A 54 14.95 5.73 7.87
CA ALA A 54 14.77 4.78 8.95
C ALA A 54 14.43 5.46 10.28
N GLU A 55 15.01 6.63 10.57
CA GLU A 55 14.71 7.36 11.80
C GLU A 55 13.25 7.83 11.83
N LYS A 56 12.75 8.40 10.72
CA LYS A 56 11.35 8.81 10.63
C LYS A 56 10.41 7.61 10.73
N ALA A 57 10.77 6.48 10.14
CA ALA A 57 10.00 5.24 10.25
C ALA A 57 9.87 4.81 11.73
N ILE A 58 10.98 4.71 12.46
CA ILE A 58 11.00 4.33 13.89
C ILE A 58 10.20 5.33 14.75
N ARG A 59 10.35 6.63 14.50
CA ARG A 59 9.58 7.66 15.24
C ARG A 59 8.08 7.53 15.00
N ASN A 60 7.66 7.31 13.75
CA ASN A 60 6.25 7.14 13.43
C ASN A 60 5.68 5.87 14.05
N GLU A 61 6.41 4.77 14.01
CA GLU A 61 6.00 3.52 14.66
C GLU A 61 5.80 3.71 16.17
N ARG A 62 6.75 4.37 16.85
CA ARG A 62 6.59 4.69 18.28
C ARG A 62 5.34 5.51 18.56
N ARG A 63 5.07 6.55 17.76
CA ARG A 63 3.87 7.39 17.92
C ARG A 63 2.57 6.61 17.77
N ILE A 64 2.55 5.64 16.86
CA ILE A 64 1.39 4.75 16.67
C ILE A 64 1.17 3.93 17.94
N TRP A 65 2.22 3.27 18.43
CA TRP A 65 2.13 2.47 19.66
C TRP A 65 1.75 3.28 20.90
N ASP A 66 2.35 4.46 21.07
CA ASP A 66 2.06 5.36 22.21
C ASP A 66 0.61 5.84 22.23
N THR A 67 -0.07 5.87 21.07
CA THR A 67 -1.47 6.29 20.94
C THR A 67 -2.43 5.11 21.14
N ILE A 68 -2.07 3.93 20.62
CA ILE A 68 -2.91 2.73 20.68
C ILE A 68 -2.86 2.07 22.05
N LEU A 69 -1.70 2.08 22.71
CA LEU A 69 -1.57 1.54 24.05
C LEU A 69 -2.35 2.43 25.03
N PRO A 70 -3.31 1.87 25.80
CA PRO A 70 -3.96 2.61 26.87
C PRO A 70 -2.87 3.09 27.83
N LYS A 71 -2.89 4.37 28.19
CA LYS A 71 -2.15 4.85 29.36
C LYS A 71 -2.80 4.26 30.59
N THR A 72 -2.51 2.99 30.88
CA THR A 72 -2.92 2.35 32.12
C THR A 72 -2.15 3.03 33.25
N ILE A 73 -2.95 3.51 34.19
CA ILE A 73 -2.63 4.31 35.38
C ILE A 73 -1.69 3.54 36.30
#